data_AF-X1DY77-F1
#
_entry.id   AF-X1DY77-F1
#
_cell.length_a   1.000
_cell.length_b   1.000
_cell.length_c   1.000
_cell.angle_alpha   90.00
_cell.angle_beta   90.00
_cell.angle_gamma   90.00
#
_symmetry.space_group_name_H-M   'P 1'
#
loop_
_entity.id
_entity.type
_entity.pdbx_description
1 polymer ?
#
loop_
_entity_poly.entity_id
_entity_poly.type
_entity_poly.pdbx_seq_one_letter_code
_entity_poly.pdbx_strand_id
1 'polypeptide(L)'
;MFGLNYGKALIESIIIVFVLYLITNFINNQIPEDKQLSKKVFKRRSALICFVIVFPIIIGIKFTFETLWLFNSIFLAFNNNAVSFAIITTVFYFFSKKLILKDKRIRASREVHFKKPFIKIFRIFIGITWIIAIIFISIPLLGLERLQGQQPVFVDIFYLGFIWAGFTVVFDMLVTMLINRIRSIEKRIPERPLKYSMFSGGLISFGIWSIQLVIFELYM
;
A
#
# COMPACT_ATOMS: atom_id res chain seq x y z
N MET A 1 12.46 -9.98 27.72
CA MET A 1 11.11 -9.76 28.30
C MET A 1 10.11 -9.91 27.16
N PHE A 2 9.48 -11.07 27.02
CA PHE A 2 8.55 -11.36 25.91
C PHE A 2 7.17 -10.81 26.27
N GLY A 3 6.98 -9.51 26.06
CA GLY A 3 5.68 -8.85 26.19
C GLY A 3 4.96 -8.86 24.85
N LEU A 4 3.73 -9.39 24.82
CA LEU A 4 2.83 -9.27 23.68
C LEU A 4 2.61 -7.79 23.38
N ASN A 5 2.98 -7.34 22.17
CA ASN A 5 2.98 -5.93 21.81
C ASN A 5 1.65 -5.50 21.17
N TYR A 6 0.53 -5.85 21.82
CA TYR A 6 -0.82 -5.57 21.31
C TYR A 6 -1.07 -4.08 21.05
N GLY A 7 -0.51 -3.19 21.87
CA GLY A 7 -0.59 -1.74 21.67
C GLY A 7 0.09 -1.28 20.37
N LYS A 8 1.29 -1.80 20.08
CA LYS A 8 2.00 -1.55 18.81
C LYS A 8 1.20 -2.10 17.63
N ALA A 9 0.71 -3.33 17.72
CA ALA A 9 -0.09 -3.95 16.67
C ALA A 9 -1.37 -3.16 16.34
N LEU A 10 -2.00 -2.55 17.35
CA LEU A 10 -3.18 -1.69 17.18
C LEU A 10 -2.82 -0.39 16.44
N ILE A 11 -1.78 0.32 16.89
CA ILE A 11 -1.30 1.56 16.23
C ILE A 11 -0.92 1.31 14.78
N GLU A 12 -0.14 0.26 14.52
CA GLU A 12 0.25 -0.12 13.16
C GLU A 12 -0.97 -0.46 12.30
N SER A 13 -1.96 -1.15 12.85
CA SER A 13 -3.21 -1.47 12.15
C SER A 13 -3.98 -0.21 11.74
N ILE A 14 -4.04 0.81 12.62
CA ILE A 14 -4.66 2.10 12.30
C ILE A 14 -3.93 2.76 11.14
N ILE A 15 -2.60 2.85 11.21
CA ILE A 15 -1.76 3.48 10.18
C ILE A 15 -1.95 2.77 8.84
N ILE A 16 -1.87 1.44 8.83
CA ILE A 16 -2.02 0.58 7.65
C ILE A 16 -3.39 0.81 6.97
N VAL A 17 -4.47 0.85 7.74
CA VAL A 17 -5.83 1.09 7.22
C VAL A 17 -6.00 2.51 6.70
N PHE A 18 -5.42 3.50 7.39
CA PHE A 18 -5.44 4.89 6.96
C PHE A 18 -4.68 5.08 5.64
N VAL A 19 -3.50 4.48 5.51
CA VAL A 19 -2.71 4.48 4.26
C VAL A 19 -3.50 3.83 3.12
N LEU A 20 -4.13 2.68 3.36
CA LEU A 20 -4.99 2.04 2.34
C LEU A 20 -6.16 2.96 1.92
N TYR A 21 -6.80 3.65 2.86
CA TYR A 21 -7.86 4.62 2.56
C TYR A 21 -7.34 5.78 1.69
N LEU A 22 -6.15 6.30 1.96
CA LEU A 22 -5.53 7.35 1.13
C LEU A 22 -5.22 6.85 -0.28
N ILE A 23 -4.59 5.68 -0.41
CA ILE A 23 -4.23 5.09 -1.71
C ILE A 23 -5.48 4.81 -2.53
N THR A 24 -6.53 4.24 -1.94
CA THR A 24 -7.77 3.92 -2.67
C THR A 24 -8.46 5.18 -3.18
N ASN A 25 -8.48 6.26 -2.39
CA ASN A 25 -8.97 7.56 -2.84
C ASN A 25 -8.11 8.17 -3.94
N PHE A 26 -6.79 8.03 -3.83
CA PHE A 26 -5.86 8.48 -4.84
C PHE A 26 -6.09 7.74 -6.17
N ILE A 27 -6.19 6.41 -6.15
CA ILE A 27 -6.51 5.58 -7.32
C ILE A 27 -7.82 6.03 -7.97
N ASN A 28 -8.87 6.29 -7.17
CA ASN A 28 -10.15 6.75 -7.71
C ASN A 28 -10.04 8.13 -8.35
N ASN A 29 -9.24 9.04 -7.79
CA ASN A 29 -9.01 10.38 -8.35
C ASN A 29 -8.20 10.36 -9.65
N GLN A 30 -7.46 9.30 -9.94
CA GLN A 30 -6.70 9.13 -11.18
C GLN A 30 -7.53 8.57 -12.35
N ILE A 31 -8.72 8.04 -12.07
CA ILE A 31 -9.65 7.57 -13.12
C ILE A 31 -10.24 8.80 -13.84
N PRO A 32 -10.45 8.80 -15.16
CA PRO A 32 -11.09 9.92 -15.88
C PRO A 32 -12.47 10.29 -15.31
N GLU A 33 -12.81 11.58 -15.20
CA GLU A 33 -14.04 12.06 -14.52
C GLU A 33 -15.34 11.54 -15.15
N ASP A 34 -15.33 11.25 -16.46
CA ASP A 34 -16.42 10.60 -17.21
C ASP A 34 -16.67 9.15 -16.74
N LYS A 35 -15.66 8.54 -16.12
CA LYS A 35 -15.69 7.17 -15.59
C LYS A 35 -15.66 7.15 -14.06
N GLN A 36 -15.44 8.25 -13.36
CA GLN A 36 -15.38 8.28 -11.89
C GLN A 36 -16.75 8.07 -11.23
N LEU A 37 -16.75 7.36 -10.10
CA LEU A 37 -17.86 7.41 -9.14
C LEU A 37 -17.93 8.81 -8.51
N SER A 38 -19.13 9.24 -8.13
CA SER A 38 -19.30 10.47 -7.35
C SER A 38 -18.33 10.47 -6.17
N LYS A 39 -17.42 11.45 -6.14
CA LYS A 39 -16.31 11.57 -5.17
C LYS A 39 -16.83 11.43 -3.72
N LYS A 40 -18.03 11.94 -3.44
CA LYS A 40 -18.67 11.87 -2.12
C LYS A 40 -19.14 10.46 -1.74
N VAL A 41 -19.72 9.72 -2.69
CA VAL A 41 -20.22 8.35 -2.47
C VAL A 41 -19.06 7.36 -2.33
N PHE A 42 -18.04 7.49 -3.19
CA PHE A 42 -16.85 6.63 -3.12
C PHE A 42 -16.09 6.82 -1.82
N LYS A 43 -15.81 8.06 -1.40
CA LYS A 43 -15.13 8.35 -0.13
C LYS A 43 -15.85 7.73 1.07
N ARG A 44 -17.17 7.90 1.17
CA ARG A 44 -17.97 7.35 2.28
C ARG A 44 -17.93 5.82 2.33
N ARG A 45 -18.02 5.16 1.17
CA ARG A 45 -18.00 3.69 1.10
C ARG A 45 -16.61 3.11 1.30
N SER A 46 -15.57 3.75 0.74
CA SER A 46 -14.18 3.36 0.98
C SER A 46 -13.86 3.47 2.47
N ALA A 47 -14.25 4.57 3.12
CA ALA A 47 -14.09 4.72 4.57
C ALA A 47 -14.82 3.61 5.34
N LEU A 48 -16.07 3.28 4.97
CA LEU A 48 -16.80 2.19 5.63
C LEU A 48 -16.07 0.85 5.49
N ILE A 49 -15.62 0.50 4.28
CA ILE A 49 -14.88 -0.75 4.06
C ILE A 49 -13.58 -0.75 4.87
N CYS A 50 -12.79 0.33 4.82
CA CYS A 50 -11.52 0.42 5.52
C CYS A 50 -11.70 0.32 7.05
N PHE A 51 -12.56 1.14 7.65
CA PHE A 51 -12.65 1.25 9.11
C PHE A 51 -13.58 0.23 9.77
N VAL A 52 -14.62 -0.27 9.07
CA VAL A 52 -15.59 -1.20 9.66
C VAL A 52 -15.25 -2.65 9.32
N ILE A 53 -14.71 -2.93 8.13
CA ILE A 53 -14.47 -4.31 7.67
C ILE A 53 -12.98 -4.65 7.78
N VAL A 54 -12.12 -3.85 7.15
CA VAL A 54 -10.70 -4.16 7.05
C VAL A 54 -10.00 -4.01 8.41
N PHE A 55 -10.34 -3.00 9.19
CA PHE A 55 -9.71 -2.73 10.49
C PHE A 55 -9.88 -3.88 11.52
N PRO A 56 -11.08 -4.43 11.77
CA PRO A 56 -11.21 -5.58 12.66
C PRO A 56 -10.48 -6.83 12.15
N ILE A 57 -10.48 -7.05 10.83
CA ILE A 57 -9.80 -8.20 10.22
C ILE A 57 -8.30 -8.12 10.43
N ILE A 58 -7.68 -6.95 10.24
CA ILE A 58 -6.24 -6.82 10.40
C ILE A 58 -5.79 -6.95 11.85
N ILE A 59 -6.56 -6.41 12.80
CA ILE A 59 -6.29 -6.59 14.23
C ILE A 59 -6.35 -8.08 14.58
N GLY A 60 -7.39 -8.78 14.10
CA GLY A 60 -7.54 -10.22 14.33
C GLY A 60 -6.36 -11.01 13.78
N ILE A 61 -5.92 -10.70 12.55
CA ILE A 61 -4.76 -11.36 11.93
C ILE A 61 -3.48 -11.10 12.72
N LYS A 62 -3.18 -9.84 13.06
CA LYS A 62 -1.97 -9.49 13.83
C LYS A 62 -1.96 -10.13 15.20
N PHE A 63 -3.08 -10.11 15.91
CA PHE A 63 -3.17 -10.75 17.23
C PHE A 63 -3.00 -12.26 17.13
N THR A 64 -3.53 -12.87 16.08
CA THR A 64 -3.36 -14.31 15.80
C THR A 64 -1.89 -14.62 15.53
N PHE A 65 -1.20 -13.87 14.68
CA PHE A 65 0.22 -14.11 14.40
C PHE A 65 1.14 -13.81 15.60
N GLU A 66 0.87 -12.75 16.37
CA GLU A 66 1.59 -12.45 17.62
C GLU A 66 1.46 -13.61 18.62
N THR A 67 0.26 -14.19 18.72
CA THR A 67 -0.01 -15.33 19.61
C THR A 67 0.64 -16.61 19.09
N LEU A 68 0.54 -16.88 17.79
CA LEU A 68 1.09 -18.08 17.16
C LEU A 68 2.63 -18.09 17.15
N TRP A 69 3.28 -16.93 17.11
CA TRP A 69 4.74 -16.81 17.21
C TRP A 69 5.29 -17.40 18.51
N LEU A 70 4.54 -17.32 19.61
CA LEU A 70 4.93 -17.95 20.88
C LEU A 70 5.08 -19.47 20.76
N PHE A 71 4.37 -20.09 19.82
CA PHE A 71 4.40 -21.54 19.59
C PHE A 71 5.36 -21.94 18.47
N ASN A 72 5.52 -21.11 17.44
CA ASN A 72 6.42 -21.40 16.33
C ASN A 72 7.00 -20.13 15.72
N SER A 73 8.34 -20.11 15.58
CA SER A 73 9.05 -18.96 15.07
C SER A 73 8.69 -18.57 13.63
N ILE A 74 8.14 -19.51 12.84
CA ILE A 74 7.76 -19.20 11.46
C ILE A 74 6.68 -18.12 11.37
N PHE A 75 5.86 -17.94 12.42
CA PHE A 75 4.79 -16.94 12.42
C PHE A 75 5.27 -15.49 12.56
N LEU A 76 6.52 -15.24 12.97
CA LEU A 76 7.11 -13.89 12.91
C LEU A 76 7.27 -13.42 11.48
N ALA A 77 7.60 -14.33 10.55
CA ALA A 77 7.70 -13.99 9.13
C ALA A 77 6.38 -13.45 8.57
N PHE A 78 5.26 -13.92 9.11
CA PHE A 78 3.91 -13.49 8.71
C PHE A 78 3.41 -12.26 9.49
N ASN A 79 3.99 -11.96 10.65
CA ASN A 79 3.69 -10.78 11.46
C ASN A 79 4.42 -9.52 10.97
N ASN A 80 4.51 -9.34 9.65
CA ASN A 80 5.16 -8.19 9.02
C ASN A 80 4.11 -7.19 8.50
N ASN A 81 4.39 -5.90 8.60
CA ASN A 81 3.56 -4.81 8.06
C ASN A 81 3.32 -4.94 6.54
N ALA A 82 4.29 -5.40 5.76
CA ALA A 82 4.14 -5.62 4.31
C ALA A 82 3.14 -6.74 4.00
N VAL A 83 3.21 -7.85 4.73
CA VAL A 83 2.28 -8.99 4.59
C VAL A 83 0.87 -8.59 5.00
N SER A 84 0.77 -7.94 6.17
CA SER A 84 -0.45 -7.32 6.66
C SER A 84 -1.08 -6.41 5.60
N PHE A 85 -0.27 -5.55 4.97
CA PHE A 85 -0.71 -4.64 3.92
C PHE A 85 -1.21 -5.36 2.66
N ALA A 86 -0.52 -6.41 2.21
CA ALA A 86 -0.93 -7.20 1.05
C ALA A 86 -2.27 -7.93 1.30
N ILE A 87 -2.44 -8.52 2.49
CA ILE A 87 -3.68 -9.18 2.89
C ILE A 87 -4.84 -8.17 2.91
N ILE A 88 -4.68 -7.02 3.57
CA ILE A 88 -5.77 -6.05 3.66
C ILE A 88 -6.13 -5.45 2.30
N THR A 89 -5.16 -5.27 1.41
CA THR A 89 -5.40 -4.79 0.05
C THR A 89 -6.25 -5.80 -0.72
N THR A 90 -5.98 -7.09 -0.54
CA THR A 90 -6.75 -8.19 -1.15
C THR A 90 -8.17 -8.27 -0.58
N VAL A 91 -8.31 -8.16 0.74
CA VAL A 91 -9.60 -8.12 1.44
C VAL A 91 -10.42 -6.92 0.96
N PHE A 92 -9.82 -5.73 0.95
CA PHE A 92 -10.46 -4.52 0.46
C PHE A 92 -10.92 -4.66 -1.00
N TYR A 93 -10.11 -5.26 -1.87
CA TYR A 93 -10.52 -5.52 -3.26
C TYR A 93 -11.79 -6.38 -3.34
N PHE A 94 -11.85 -7.45 -2.55
CA PHE A 94 -13.01 -8.33 -2.52
C PHE A 94 -14.28 -7.61 -2.06
N PHE A 95 -14.18 -6.85 -0.97
CA PHE A 95 -15.31 -6.10 -0.42
C PHE A 95 -15.70 -4.88 -1.25
N SER A 96 -14.75 -4.15 -1.81
CA SER A 96 -15.01 -3.03 -2.73
C SER A 96 -15.75 -3.50 -3.98
N LYS A 97 -15.36 -4.65 -4.55
CA LYS A 97 -16.09 -5.28 -5.66
C LYS A 97 -17.54 -5.59 -5.30
N LYS A 98 -17.84 -5.99 -4.06
CA LYS A 98 -19.20 -6.38 -3.64
C LYS A 98 -20.05 -5.21 -3.15
N LEU A 99 -19.46 -4.24 -2.43
CA LEU A 99 -20.18 -3.17 -1.73
C LEU A 99 -20.21 -1.86 -2.51
N ILE A 100 -19.22 -1.55 -3.35
CA ILE A 100 -19.22 -0.33 -4.16
C ILE A 100 -20.03 -0.53 -5.45
N LEU A 101 -20.09 -1.75 -5.98
CA LEU A 101 -20.74 -2.06 -7.27
C LEU A 101 -22.20 -2.55 -7.17
N LYS A 102 -22.84 -2.54 -5.99
CA LYS A 102 -24.22 -3.09 -5.82
C LYS A 102 -25.32 -2.03 -5.81
N ASP A 103 -24.99 -0.74 -5.95
CA ASP A 103 -25.95 0.36 -5.79
C ASP A 103 -26.87 0.53 -7.00
N LYS A 104 -28.18 0.36 -6.79
CA LYS A 104 -29.21 0.50 -7.84
C LYS A 104 -29.29 1.92 -8.42
N ARG A 105 -28.82 2.96 -7.72
CA ARG A 105 -28.76 4.35 -8.25
C ARG A 105 -27.68 4.57 -9.31
N ILE A 106 -26.71 3.67 -9.45
CA ILE A 106 -25.60 3.76 -10.43
C ILE A 106 -25.86 2.92 -11.70
N ARG A 107 -26.89 2.05 -11.67
CA ARG A 107 -27.23 1.10 -12.76
C ARG A 107 -27.63 1.70 -14.08
N ALA A 108 -28.09 2.96 -14.13
CA ALA A 108 -28.78 3.46 -15.31
C ALA A 108 -27.88 3.77 -16.53
N SER A 109 -26.56 3.92 -16.41
CA SER A 109 -25.67 3.97 -17.60
C SER A 109 -24.16 3.83 -17.35
N ARG A 110 -23.67 3.91 -16.09
CA ARG A 110 -22.22 4.05 -15.79
C ARG A 110 -21.51 2.79 -15.24
N GLU A 111 -22.24 1.72 -14.90
CA GLU A 111 -21.67 0.52 -14.25
C GLU A 111 -20.62 -0.22 -15.12
N VAL A 112 -20.78 -0.23 -16.45
CA VAL A 112 -19.91 -1.02 -17.33
C VAL A 112 -18.56 -0.32 -17.60
N HIS A 113 -18.55 1.02 -17.64
CA HIS A 113 -17.36 1.80 -17.99
C HIS A 113 -16.38 2.04 -16.83
N PHE A 114 -16.84 2.14 -15.58
CA PHE A 114 -15.97 2.32 -14.39
C PHE A 114 -15.33 1.01 -13.90
N LYS A 115 -16.10 -0.09 -13.96
CA LYS A 115 -15.73 -1.37 -13.36
C LYS A 115 -14.42 -1.92 -13.93
N LYS A 116 -14.19 -1.77 -15.24
CA LYS A 116 -12.99 -2.28 -15.91
C LYS A 116 -11.68 -1.57 -15.51
N PRO A 117 -11.57 -0.22 -15.60
CA PRO A 117 -10.32 0.48 -15.27
C PRO A 117 -9.95 0.40 -13.80
N PHE A 118 -10.91 0.59 -12.88
CA PHE A 118 -10.63 0.47 -11.44
C PHE A 118 -10.15 -0.94 -11.09
N ILE A 119 -10.83 -1.98 -11.57
CA ILE A 119 -10.41 -3.38 -11.33
C ILE A 119 -9.02 -3.65 -11.91
N LYS A 120 -8.71 -3.14 -13.11
CA LYS A 120 -7.40 -3.35 -13.74
C LYS A 120 -6.28 -2.73 -12.90
N ILE A 121 -6.43 -1.46 -12.50
CA ILE A 121 -5.44 -0.76 -11.68
C ILE A 121 -5.29 -1.42 -10.31
N PHE A 122 -6.41 -1.76 -9.66
CA PHE A 122 -6.38 -2.38 -8.34
C PHE A 122 -5.77 -3.79 -8.36
N ARG A 123 -5.96 -4.55 -9.44
CA ARG A 123 -5.31 -5.86 -9.62
C ARG A 123 -3.80 -5.73 -9.75
N ILE A 124 -3.32 -4.73 -10.51
CA ILE A 124 -1.88 -4.43 -10.60
C ILE A 124 -1.34 -4.03 -9.23
N PHE A 125 -2.07 -3.19 -8.50
CA PHE A 125 -1.70 -2.77 -7.15
C PHE A 125 -1.60 -3.96 -6.18
N ILE A 126 -2.54 -4.91 -6.19
CA ILE A 126 -2.45 -6.16 -5.43
C ILE A 126 -1.19 -6.95 -5.82
N GLY A 127 -0.88 -7.05 -7.11
CA GLY A 127 0.33 -7.74 -7.57
C GLY A 127 1.60 -7.11 -6.98
N ILE A 128 1.70 -5.79 -7.02
CA ILE A 128 2.84 -5.05 -6.46
C ILE A 128 2.96 -5.26 -4.94
N THR A 129 1.85 -5.17 -4.20
CA THR A 129 1.89 -5.34 -2.74
C THR A 129 2.28 -6.76 -2.33
N TRP A 130 1.88 -7.78 -3.08
CA TRP A 130 2.32 -9.15 -2.84
C TRP A 130 3.78 -9.39 -3.19
N ILE A 131 4.31 -8.78 -4.27
CA ILE A 131 5.75 -8.85 -4.56
C ILE A 131 6.55 -8.28 -3.38
N ILE A 132 6.16 -7.12 -2.87
CA ILE A 132 6.79 -6.51 -1.69
C ILE A 132 6.66 -7.44 -0.48
N ALA A 133 5.47 -8.00 -0.22
CA ALA A 133 5.27 -8.92 0.90
C ALA A 133 6.16 -10.17 0.81
N ILE A 134 6.35 -10.76 -0.37
CA ILE A 134 7.22 -11.93 -0.56
C ILE A 134 8.68 -11.59 -0.25
N ILE A 135 9.17 -10.43 -0.71
CA ILE A 135 10.52 -9.94 -0.38
C ILE A 135 10.67 -9.86 1.15
N PHE A 136 9.70 -9.24 1.83
CA PHE A 136 9.74 -9.08 3.28
C PHE A 136 9.53 -10.38 4.07
N ILE A 137 8.81 -11.37 3.54
CA ILE A 137 8.70 -12.72 4.13
C ILE A 137 10.03 -13.46 3.99
N SER A 138 10.72 -13.28 2.87
CA SER A 138 11.96 -14.01 2.58
C SER A 138 13.07 -13.72 3.58
N ILE A 139 13.12 -12.51 4.16
CA ILE A 139 14.13 -12.08 5.14
C ILE A 139 14.15 -12.98 6.40
N PRO A 140 13.06 -13.07 7.18
CA PRO A 140 12.98 -13.95 8.35
C PRO A 140 13.04 -15.44 7.96
N LEU A 141 12.46 -15.83 6.82
CA LEU A 141 12.39 -17.23 6.40
C LEU A 141 13.76 -17.80 6.02
N LEU A 142 14.60 -17.01 5.35
CA LEU A 142 15.96 -17.37 4.99
C LEU A 142 16.93 -17.21 6.17
N GLY A 143 16.45 -16.75 7.33
CA GLY A 143 17.29 -16.50 8.49
C GLY A 143 18.37 -15.44 8.22
N LEU A 144 18.16 -14.54 7.26
CA LEU A 144 19.09 -13.44 6.97
C LEU A 144 19.29 -12.55 8.19
N GLU A 145 18.28 -12.49 9.07
CA GLU A 145 18.34 -11.83 10.38
C GLU A 145 19.39 -12.45 11.34
N ARG A 146 19.75 -13.73 11.16
CA ARG A 146 20.72 -14.46 12.01
C ARG A 146 22.14 -14.47 11.44
N LEU A 147 22.32 -14.28 10.14
CA LEU A 147 23.64 -14.19 9.50
C LEU A 147 24.37 -12.88 9.86
N GLN A 148 23.66 -11.88 10.36
CA GLN A 148 24.16 -10.52 10.59
C GLN A 148 24.58 -10.23 12.06
N GLY A 149 24.67 -11.26 12.91
CA GLY A 149 25.04 -11.11 14.33
C GLY A 149 23.92 -10.53 15.18
N GLN A 150 24.07 -10.54 16.50
CA GLN A 150 23.05 -10.19 17.51
C GLN A 150 22.50 -8.74 17.46
N GLN A 151 22.72 -7.97 16.39
CA GLN A 151 22.28 -6.59 16.30
C GLN A 151 21.00 -6.47 15.45
N PRO A 152 19.84 -6.13 16.05
CA PRO A 152 18.58 -5.90 15.33
C PRO A 152 18.61 -4.69 14.36
N VAL A 153 19.74 -3.98 14.26
CA VAL A 153 19.88 -2.68 13.59
C VAL A 153 19.82 -2.81 12.05
N PHE A 154 20.29 -3.91 11.45
CA PHE A 154 20.35 -4.03 9.98
C PHE A 154 18.98 -4.29 9.33
N VAL A 155 18.12 -5.11 9.95
CA VAL A 155 16.72 -5.29 9.49
C VAL A 155 15.96 -3.96 9.56
N ASP A 156 16.25 -3.16 10.58
CA ASP A 156 15.71 -1.81 10.71
C ASP A 156 16.27 -0.87 9.64
N ILE A 157 17.55 -0.96 9.27
CA ILE A 157 18.16 -0.15 8.19
C ILE A 157 17.54 -0.50 6.83
N PHE A 158 17.38 -1.78 6.49
CA PHE A 158 16.75 -2.17 5.22
C PHE A 158 15.29 -1.68 5.17
N TYR A 159 14.52 -1.91 6.23
CA TYR A 159 13.13 -1.45 6.32
C TYR A 159 13.03 0.09 6.24
N LEU A 160 13.91 0.80 6.95
CA LEU A 160 13.99 2.25 6.93
C LEU A 160 14.40 2.78 5.55
N GLY A 161 15.39 2.17 4.91
CA GLY A 161 15.83 2.49 3.57
C GLY A 161 14.71 2.29 2.55
N PHE A 162 13.94 1.21 2.67
CA PHE A 162 12.80 0.95 1.80
C PHE A 162 11.68 1.97 1.98
N ILE A 163 11.36 2.33 3.24
CA ILE A 163 10.43 3.42 3.55
C ILE A 163 10.95 4.75 2.99
N TRP A 164 12.24 5.02 3.14
CA TRP A 164 12.88 6.25 2.69
C TRP A 164 12.78 6.38 1.18
N ALA A 165 13.11 5.32 0.43
CA ALA A 165 12.96 5.29 -1.03
C ALA A 165 11.51 5.60 -1.46
N GLY A 166 10.52 5.02 -0.77
CA GLY A 166 9.11 5.31 -1.02
C GLY A 166 8.75 6.77 -0.71
N PHE A 167 9.20 7.28 0.44
CA PHE A 167 8.97 8.66 0.86
C PHE A 167 9.58 9.66 -0.13
N THR A 168 10.83 9.46 -0.54
CA THR A 168 11.52 10.34 -1.50
C THR A 168 10.79 10.39 -2.83
N VAL A 169 10.30 9.25 -3.33
CA VAL A 169 9.53 9.20 -4.58
C VAL A 169 8.20 9.96 -4.46
N VAL A 170 7.46 9.78 -3.36
CA VAL A 170 6.22 10.53 -3.12
C VAL A 170 6.50 12.02 -2.95
N PHE A 171 7.57 12.37 -2.23
CA PHE A 171 7.98 13.75 -2.02
C PHE A 171 8.33 14.44 -3.35
N ASP A 172 9.13 13.78 -4.20
CA ASP A 172 9.47 14.27 -5.53
C ASP A 172 8.23 14.48 -6.41
N MET A 173 7.26 13.56 -6.34
CA MET A 173 5.98 13.73 -7.01
C MET A 173 5.21 14.97 -6.51
N LEU A 174 5.16 15.20 -5.20
CA LEU A 174 4.48 16.36 -4.61
C LEU A 174 5.17 17.67 -5.01
N VAL A 175 6.50 17.71 -4.97
CA VAL A 175 7.31 18.87 -5.39
C VAL A 175 7.06 19.16 -6.87
N THR A 176 7.09 18.14 -7.73
CA THR A 176 6.81 18.27 -9.16
C THR A 176 5.41 18.84 -9.43
N MET A 177 4.40 18.37 -8.70
CA MET A 177 3.04 18.92 -8.76
C MET A 177 2.98 20.39 -8.32
N LEU A 178 3.69 20.74 -7.25
CA LEU A 178 3.74 22.11 -6.72
C LEU A 178 4.39 23.06 -7.73
N ILE A 179 5.54 22.66 -8.29
CA ILE A 179 6.26 23.44 -9.31
C ILE A 179 5.36 23.68 -10.52
N ASN A 180 4.65 22.66 -11.01
CA ASN A 180 3.75 22.82 -12.15
C ASN A 180 2.56 23.77 -11.83
N ARG A 181 2.14 23.83 -10.57
CA ARG A 181 1.07 24.74 -10.13
C ARG A 181 1.54 26.19 -10.09
N ILE A 182 2.77 26.44 -9.65
CA ILE A 182 3.38 27.78 -9.53
C ILE A 182 3.75 28.37 -10.91
N ARG A 183 4.05 27.52 -11.91
CA ARG A 183 4.34 27.98 -13.28
C ARG A 183 3.19 28.78 -13.88
N SER A 184 3.56 29.75 -14.74
CA SER A 184 2.62 30.53 -15.53
C SER A 184 1.73 29.61 -16.38
N ILE A 185 0.50 30.04 -16.63
CA ILE A 185 -0.54 29.23 -17.29
C ILE A 185 -0.05 28.68 -18.64
N GLU A 186 0.69 29.49 -19.40
CA GLU A 186 1.26 29.12 -20.71
C GLU A 186 2.37 28.05 -20.62
N LYS A 187 3.10 28.00 -19.51
CA LYS A 187 4.20 27.04 -19.28
C LYS A 187 3.78 25.83 -18.45
N ARG A 188 2.50 25.74 -18.08
CA ARG A 188 1.95 24.66 -17.27
C ARG A 188 1.84 23.40 -18.12
N ILE A 189 2.43 22.32 -17.65
CA ILE A 189 2.32 21.01 -18.29
C ILE A 189 0.87 20.51 -18.07
N PRO A 190 0.20 20.01 -19.13
CA PRO A 190 -1.14 19.44 -19.00
C PRO A 190 -1.15 18.30 -17.96
N GLU A 191 -2.21 18.21 -17.16
CA GLU A 191 -2.22 17.29 -16.01
C GLU A 191 -2.02 15.81 -16.39
N ARG A 192 -2.57 15.38 -17.53
CA ARG A 192 -2.50 13.99 -17.98
C ARG A 192 -1.04 13.53 -18.23
N PRO A 193 -0.28 14.15 -19.15
CA PRO A 193 1.10 13.76 -19.39
C PRO A 193 1.98 13.93 -18.15
N LEU A 194 1.72 14.95 -17.32
CA LEU A 194 2.44 15.13 -16.06
C LEU A 194 2.22 13.94 -15.11
N LYS A 195 0.96 13.54 -14.87
CA LYS A 195 0.62 12.40 -14.01
C LYS A 195 1.25 11.11 -14.52
N TYR A 196 1.18 10.83 -15.83
CA TYR A 196 1.81 9.63 -16.39
C TYR A 196 3.33 9.63 -16.25
N SER A 197 3.98 10.77 -16.51
CA SER A 197 5.43 10.91 -16.35
C SER A 197 5.86 10.73 -14.90
N MET A 198 5.13 11.34 -13.96
CA MET A 198 5.40 11.19 -12.52
C MET A 198 5.24 9.74 -12.07
N PHE A 199 4.15 9.07 -12.46
CA PHE A 199 3.92 7.68 -12.10
C PHE A 199 4.97 6.75 -12.67
N SER A 200 5.29 6.86 -13.96
CA SER A 200 6.29 6.01 -14.61
C SER A 200 7.69 6.25 -14.07
N GLY A 201 8.11 7.52 -13.97
CA GLY A 201 9.40 7.91 -13.40
C GLY A 201 9.54 7.50 -11.93
N GLY A 202 8.48 7.68 -11.13
CA GLY A 202 8.47 7.25 -9.74
C GLY A 202 8.54 5.74 -9.57
N LEU A 203 7.86 4.96 -10.41
CA LEU A 203 7.94 3.49 -10.39
C LEU A 203 9.35 2.99 -10.72
N ILE A 204 9.98 3.59 -11.74
CA ILE A 204 11.35 3.25 -12.14
C ILE A 204 12.34 3.62 -11.03
N SER A 205 12.26 4.85 -10.53
CA SER A 205 13.15 5.33 -9.46
C SER A 205 13.01 4.48 -8.19
N PHE A 206 11.78 4.21 -7.75
CA PHE A 206 11.53 3.33 -6.62
C PHE A 206 12.09 1.92 -6.83
N GLY A 207 11.92 1.37 -8.04
CA GLY A 207 12.44 0.05 -8.39
C GLY A 207 13.97 -0.02 -8.30
N ILE A 208 14.67 0.98 -8.86
CA ILE A 208 16.14 1.07 -8.80
C ILE A 208 16.62 1.15 -7.35
N TRP A 209 16.04 2.05 -6.55
CA TRP A 209 16.38 2.17 -5.14
C TRP A 209 16.09 0.89 -4.35
N SER A 210 14.97 0.23 -4.62
CA SER A 210 14.62 -1.03 -3.96
C SER A 210 15.60 -2.15 -4.30
N ILE A 211 16.03 -2.26 -5.56
CA ILE A 211 17.04 -3.26 -5.98
C ILE A 211 18.39 -2.95 -5.33
N GLN A 212 18.80 -1.68 -5.31
CA GLN A 212 20.04 -1.25 -4.65
C GLN A 212 20.04 -1.61 -3.17
N LEU A 213 18.95 -1.33 -2.44
CA LEU A 213 18.80 -1.74 -1.03
C LEU A 213 18.89 -3.25 -0.85
N VAL A 214 18.26 -4.04 -1.73
CA VAL A 214 18.34 -5.51 -1.64
C VAL A 214 19.77 -6.01 -1.87
N ILE A 215 20.54 -5.40 -2.77
CA ILE A 215 21.91 -5.83 -3.05
C ILE A 215 22.87 -5.41 -1.92
N PHE A 216 22.81 -4.15 -1.50
CA PHE A 216 23.82 -3.61 -0.58
C PHE A 216 23.50 -3.84 0.90
N GLU A 217 22.22 -3.90 1.29
CA GLU A 217 21.85 -4.01 2.72
C GLU A 217 21.47 -5.45 3.13
N LEU A 218 21.08 -6.31 2.18
CA LEU A 218 20.74 -7.72 2.47
C LEU A 218 21.83 -8.72 2.05
N TYR A 219 22.72 -8.36 1.11
CA TYR A 219 23.68 -9.31 0.50
C TYR A 219 25.16 -8.98 0.76
N MET A 220 25.54 -7.72 0.95
CA MET A 220 26.89 -7.31 1.40
C MET A 220 26.91 -7.11 2.91
#